data_AF-A0A6A7L914-F1
#
_entry.id   AF-A0A6A7L914-F1
#
_cell.length_a   1.000
_cell.length_b   1.000
_cell.length_c   1.000
_cell.angle_alpha   90.00
_cell.angle_beta   90.00
_cell.angle_gamma   90.00
#
_symmetry.space_group_name_H-M   'P 1'
#
loop_
_entity.id
_entity.type
_entity.pdbx_description
1 polymer ?
#
loop_
_entity_poly.entity_id
_entity_poly.type
_entity_poly.pdbx_seq_one_letter_code
_entity_poly.pdbx_strand_id
1 'polypeptide(L)'
;MRYNGRDVSIHGKYRFQVRGSFDRNPKRTVPVGVESLRLEVYFENGIMSIPQIFSGENRVHVKVADASRVEVPIEVIYKYETEAGEEEHRQVLRAADFENNVATYGLSARGLKRCNAVIVDYR
;
A
#
# COMPACT_ATOMS: atom_id res chain seq x y z
N MET A 1 -2.58 16.78 12.85
CA MET A 1 -1.16 16.43 12.70
C MET A 1 -0.56 17.44 11.72
N ARG A 2 0.35 18.31 12.16
CA ARG A 2 1.05 19.25 11.26
C ARG A 2 2.32 18.55 10.78
N TYR A 3 2.67 18.74 9.52
CA TYR A 3 3.82 18.10 8.87
C TYR A 3 5.12 18.84 9.23
N ASN A 4 6.15 18.10 9.63
CA ASN A 4 7.38 18.65 10.22
C ASN A 4 8.56 18.67 9.22
N GLY A 5 8.34 18.41 7.93
CA GLY A 5 9.43 18.22 6.96
C GLY A 5 10.07 16.83 6.97
N ARG A 6 9.33 15.81 7.44
CA ARG A 6 9.70 14.39 7.35
C ARG A 6 8.55 13.64 6.71
N ASP A 7 8.81 12.77 5.75
CA ASP A 7 7.78 12.01 5.01
C ASP A 7 6.78 11.33 5.95
N VAL A 8 5.49 11.53 5.69
CA VAL A 8 4.35 10.93 6.40
C VAL A 8 3.34 10.46 5.36
N SER A 9 2.68 9.33 5.58
CA SER A 9 1.51 8.95 4.78
C SER A 9 0.48 8.12 5.53
N ILE A 10 -0.67 8.72 5.88
CA ILE A 10 -1.81 8.10 6.59
C ILE A 10 -3.08 8.69 5.95
N HIS A 11 -4.20 7.96 5.77
CA HIS A 11 -5.59 8.40 6.11
C HIS A 11 -6.68 7.35 5.79
N GLY A 12 -7.53 7.08 6.78
CA GLY A 12 -8.78 6.29 6.70
C GLY A 12 -9.54 6.37 8.04
N LYS A 13 -10.86 6.19 8.06
CA LYS A 13 -11.66 6.07 9.31
C LYS A 13 -12.00 4.60 9.54
N TYR A 14 -11.47 4.03 10.62
CA TYR A 14 -11.72 2.64 11.01
C TYR A 14 -12.73 2.62 12.15
N ARG A 15 -13.86 1.94 11.96
CA ARG A 15 -14.85 1.71 13.00
C ARG A 15 -14.85 0.23 13.35
N PHE A 16 -14.58 -0.06 14.62
CA PHE A 16 -14.69 -1.40 15.17
C PHE A 16 -15.89 -1.42 16.12
N GLN A 17 -16.76 -2.41 15.99
CA GLN A 17 -17.88 -2.62 16.90
C GLN A 17 -17.73 -3.99 17.56
N VAL A 18 -17.69 -4.00 18.89
CA VAL A 18 -17.63 -5.22 19.71
C VAL A 18 -18.97 -5.39 20.42
N ARG A 19 -19.64 -6.53 20.23
CA ARG A 19 -20.92 -6.85 20.89
C ARG A 19 -20.79 -8.16 21.66
N GLY A 20 -21.05 -8.11 22.97
CA GLY A 20 -21.16 -9.29 23.83
C GLY A 20 -22.59 -9.47 24.33
N SER A 21 -23.03 -10.72 24.45
CA SER A 21 -24.32 -11.10 25.08
C SER A 21 -24.02 -11.91 26.35
N PHE A 22 -24.67 -11.57 27.45
CA PHE A 22 -24.43 -12.22 28.75
C PHE A 22 -25.74 -12.52 29.45
N ASP A 23 -25.83 -13.68 30.09
CA ASP A 23 -27.02 -14.07 30.85
C ASP A 23 -27.15 -13.30 32.16
N ARG A 24 -28.40 -13.13 32.60
CA ARG A 24 -28.74 -12.44 33.86
C ARG A 24 -28.36 -13.33 35.04
N ASN A 25 -27.52 -12.81 35.93
CA ASN A 25 -27.17 -13.47 37.19
C ASN A 25 -27.55 -12.56 38.38
N PRO A 26 -28.55 -12.92 39.21
CA PRO A 26 -29.03 -12.10 40.31
C PRO A 26 -28.09 -12.08 41.53
N LYS A 27 -27.10 -12.98 41.59
CA LYS A 27 -26.08 -13.02 42.66
C LYS A 27 -24.83 -12.22 42.29
N ARG A 28 -24.86 -11.51 41.16
CA ARG A 28 -23.72 -10.78 40.63
C ARG A 28 -23.48 -9.51 41.44
N THR A 29 -22.29 -9.39 42.01
CA THR A 29 -21.85 -8.25 42.82
C THR A 29 -20.90 -7.29 42.08
N VAL A 30 -20.45 -7.67 40.88
CA VAL A 30 -19.58 -6.86 40.00
C VAL A 30 -20.14 -6.81 38.57
N PRO A 31 -19.98 -5.73 37.80
CA PRO A 31 -20.49 -5.66 36.43
C PRO A 31 -19.96 -6.79 35.53
N VAL A 32 -20.77 -7.29 34.58
CA VAL A 32 -20.27 -8.15 33.49
C VAL A 32 -20.11 -7.30 32.24
N GLY A 33 -18.95 -7.41 31.63
CA GLY A 33 -18.60 -6.69 30.42
C GLY A 33 -17.12 -6.81 30.11
N VAL A 34 -16.69 -6.06 29.11
CA VAL A 34 -15.28 -5.89 28.78
C VAL A 34 -14.68 -4.91 29.78
N GLU A 35 -13.81 -5.39 30.65
CA GLU A 35 -13.05 -4.52 31.56
C GLU A 35 -11.97 -3.74 30.80
N SER A 36 -11.36 -4.35 29.78
CA SER A 36 -10.43 -3.68 28.86
C SER A 36 -10.39 -4.32 27.47
N LEU A 37 -10.11 -3.50 26.44
CA LEU A 37 -9.95 -3.88 25.04
C LEU A 37 -8.56 -3.43 24.57
N ARG A 38 -7.75 -4.32 24.00
CA ARG A 38 -6.44 -3.98 23.41
C ARG A 38 -6.45 -4.25 21.91
N LEU A 39 -6.01 -3.26 21.12
CA LEU A 39 -5.91 -3.31 19.66
C LEU A 39 -4.46 -3.00 19.27
N GLU A 40 -3.85 -3.85 18.44
CA GLU A 40 -2.49 -3.63 17.91
C GLU A 40 -2.54 -3.55 16.38
N VAL A 41 -1.91 -2.52 15.80
CA VAL A 41 -1.97 -2.21 14.35
C VAL A 41 -0.57 -1.90 13.85
N TYR A 42 -0.20 -2.45 12.68
CA TYR A 42 1.09 -2.22 12.02
C TYR A 42 0.87 -1.56 10.65
N PHE A 43 1.72 -0.57 10.29
CA PHE A 43 1.72 0.12 9.00
C PHE A 43 3.16 0.18 8.45
N GLU A 44 3.38 -0.23 7.20
CA GLU A 44 4.62 0.01 6.45
C GLU A 44 4.43 1.16 5.45
N ASN A 45 5.38 2.11 5.42
CA ASN A 45 5.33 3.33 4.60
C ASN A 45 5.71 3.04 3.14
N GLY A 46 4.98 3.61 2.16
CA GLY A 46 5.53 3.66 0.80
C GLY A 46 4.67 4.26 -0.30
N ILE A 47 3.34 4.04 -0.33
CA ILE A 47 2.53 4.46 -1.48
C ILE A 47 1.16 4.94 -0.98
N MET A 48 1.02 6.25 -0.78
CA MET A 48 -0.20 6.85 -0.18
C MET A 48 -1.38 6.98 -1.17
N SER A 49 -1.11 6.79 -2.46
CA SER A 49 -2.08 6.47 -3.49
C SER A 49 -1.40 5.50 -4.43
N ILE A 50 -2.00 4.34 -4.71
CA ILE A 50 -1.51 3.47 -5.78
C ILE A 50 -1.30 4.35 -7.02
N PRO A 51 -0.08 4.44 -7.59
CA PRO A 51 0.19 5.26 -8.75
C PRO A 51 -0.88 5.00 -9.80
N GLN A 52 -1.62 6.03 -10.17
CA GLN A 52 -2.71 5.88 -11.13
C GLN A 52 -2.11 5.52 -12.48
N ILE A 53 -2.26 4.26 -12.87
CA ILE A 53 -2.17 3.83 -14.26
C ILE A 53 -3.55 3.98 -14.89
N PHE A 54 -3.58 4.21 -16.20
CA PHE A 54 -4.77 4.36 -17.02
C PHE A 54 -4.90 3.18 -17.98
N SER A 55 -6.11 3.01 -18.53
CA SER A 55 -6.31 2.02 -19.59
C SER A 55 -5.45 2.38 -20.82
N GLY A 56 -4.70 1.41 -21.35
CA GLY A 56 -3.79 1.59 -22.47
C GLY A 56 -2.33 1.74 -22.04
N GLU A 57 -1.57 2.55 -22.78
CA GLU A 57 -0.12 2.71 -22.56
C GLU A 57 0.16 3.73 -21.45
N ASN A 58 0.98 3.32 -20.49
CA ASN A 58 1.43 4.14 -19.37
C ASN A 58 2.94 4.31 -19.43
N ARG A 59 3.39 5.51 -19.08
CA ARG A 59 4.81 5.79 -18.85
C ARG A 59 5.04 5.98 -17.36
N VAL A 60 5.79 5.07 -16.76
CA VAL A 60 6.06 5.07 -15.31
C VAL A 60 7.43 5.66 -15.06
N HIS A 61 7.51 6.57 -14.08
CA HIS A 61 8.76 7.17 -13.62
C HIS A 61 9.02 6.77 -12.17
N VAL A 62 10.16 6.12 -11.93
CA VAL A 62 10.63 5.76 -10.60
C VAL A 62 11.79 6.66 -10.26
N LYS A 63 11.60 7.52 -9.26
CA LYS A 63 12.62 8.47 -8.79
C LYS A 63 13.21 7.98 -7.48
N VAL A 64 14.54 7.92 -7.42
CA VAL A 64 15.30 7.70 -6.20
C VAL A 64 15.99 9.00 -5.77
N ALA A 65 16.44 9.08 -4.52
CA ALA A 65 17.22 10.23 -4.05
C ALA A 65 18.61 10.24 -4.70
N ASP A 66 19.22 9.06 -4.83
CA ASP A 66 20.56 8.85 -5.36
C ASP A 66 20.67 7.45 -5.97
N ALA A 67 20.78 7.39 -7.29
CA ALA A 67 20.88 6.13 -8.03
C ALA A 67 22.19 5.38 -7.77
N SER A 68 23.25 6.07 -7.35
CA SER A 68 24.52 5.42 -7.02
C SER A 68 24.42 4.54 -5.77
N ARG A 69 23.36 4.71 -4.97
CA ARG A 69 23.07 3.92 -3.76
C ARG A 69 22.13 2.74 -4.01
N VAL A 70 21.74 2.50 -5.26
CA VAL A 70 20.93 1.34 -5.64
C VAL A 70 21.87 0.14 -5.77
N GLU A 71 22.12 -0.55 -4.66
CA GLU A 71 23.05 -1.69 -4.60
C GLU A 71 22.39 -3.00 -5.05
N VAL A 72 21.06 -3.08 -4.91
CA VAL A 72 20.25 -4.24 -5.31
C VAL A 72 19.18 -3.81 -6.32
N PRO A 73 18.71 -4.71 -7.21
CA PRO A 73 17.63 -4.39 -8.13
C PRO A 73 16.35 -4.00 -7.38
N ILE A 74 15.67 -2.98 -7.90
CA ILE A 74 14.35 -2.55 -7.44
C ILE A 74 13.31 -3.21 -8.34
N GLU A 75 12.41 -3.98 -7.76
CA GLU A 75 11.30 -4.58 -8.48
C GLU A 75 10.01 -3.80 -8.26
N VAL A 76 9.32 -3.46 -9.34
CA VAL A 76 8.03 -2.77 -9.32
C VAL A 76 6.98 -3.69 -9.93
N ILE A 77 5.94 -4.00 -9.15
CA ILE A 77 4.86 -4.89 -9.54
C ILE A 77 3.54 -4.15 -9.49
N TYR A 78 2.83 -4.06 -10.60
CA TYR A 78 1.45 -3.58 -10.67
C TYR A 78 0.51 -4.77 -10.74
N LYS A 79 -0.52 -4.79 -9.87
CA LYS A 79 -1.63 -5.73 -9.94
C LYS A 79 -2.91 -4.97 -10.26
N TYR A 80 -3.62 -5.39 -11.30
CA TYR A 80 -4.79 -4.66 -11.79
C TYR A 80 -5.87 -5.56 -12.38
N GLU A 81 -7.10 -5.08 -12.41
CA GLU A 81 -8.26 -5.76 -12.99
C GLU A 81 -8.55 -5.24 -14.40
N THR A 82 -8.82 -6.16 -15.32
CA THR A 82 -9.35 -5.89 -16.67
C THR A 82 -10.73 -6.51 -16.85
N GLU A 83 -11.29 -6.46 -18.07
CA GLU A 83 -12.45 -7.26 -18.41
C GLU A 83 -12.19 -8.78 -18.41
N ALA A 84 -10.93 -9.19 -18.65
CA ALA A 84 -10.54 -10.59 -18.74
C ALA A 84 -10.19 -11.23 -17.38
N GLY A 85 -9.95 -10.40 -16.34
CA GLY A 85 -9.62 -10.87 -14.99
C GLY A 85 -8.53 -10.02 -14.34
N GLU A 86 -7.87 -10.57 -13.33
CA GLU A 86 -6.69 -9.95 -12.72
C GLU A 86 -5.45 -10.16 -13.61
N GLU A 87 -4.65 -9.12 -13.73
CA GLU A 87 -3.38 -9.10 -14.44
C GLU A 87 -2.27 -8.51 -13.57
N GLU A 88 -1.02 -8.85 -13.92
CA GLU A 88 0.18 -8.38 -13.26
C GLU A 88 1.20 -7.87 -14.29
N HIS A 89 1.83 -6.73 -13.99
CA HIS A 89 3.00 -6.24 -14.70
C HIS A 89 4.18 -6.14 -13.73
N ARG A 90 5.34 -6.69 -14.13
CA ARG A 90 6.56 -6.75 -13.31
C ARG A 90 7.71 -6.09 -14.06
N GLN A 91 8.33 -5.09 -13.43
CA GLN A 91 9.49 -4.39 -13.95
C GLN A 91 10.64 -4.46 -12.95
N VAL A 92 11.82 -4.84 -13.42
CA VAL A 92 13.06 -4.80 -12.62
C VAL A 92 13.90 -3.61 -13.05
N LEU A 93 14.35 -2.81 -12.10
CA LEU A 93 15.18 -1.63 -12.29
C LEU A 93 16.52 -1.84 -11.58
N ARG A 94 17.62 -1.58 -12.28
CA ARG A 94 18.99 -1.61 -11.76
C ARG A 94 19.54 -0.18 -11.72
N ALA A 95 20.63 0.03 -11.00
CA ALA A 95 21.28 1.35 -10.91
C ALA A 95 21.53 1.98 -12.30
N ALA A 96 21.90 1.18 -13.29
CA ALA A 96 22.17 1.63 -14.66
C ALA A 96 20.91 2.13 -15.41
N ASP A 97 19.70 1.76 -14.97
CA ASP A 97 18.44 2.19 -15.59
C ASP A 97 18.03 3.61 -15.15
N PHE A 98 18.72 4.20 -14.17
CA PHE A 98 18.43 5.53 -13.63
C PHE A 98 19.30 6.59 -14.31
N GLU A 99 18.67 7.43 -15.13
CA GLU A 99 19.26 8.65 -15.65
C GLU A 99 18.81 9.83 -14.78
N ASN A 100 19.76 10.60 -14.23
CA ASN A 100 19.45 11.71 -13.31
C ASN A 100 18.56 11.29 -12.12
N ASN A 101 18.84 10.12 -11.54
CA ASN A 101 18.08 9.51 -10.44
C ASN A 101 16.62 9.13 -10.80
N VAL A 102 16.30 9.00 -12.10
CA VAL A 102 14.98 8.58 -12.58
C VAL A 102 15.11 7.43 -13.56
N ALA A 103 14.45 6.31 -13.26
CA ALA A 103 14.24 5.23 -14.20
C ALA A 103 12.85 5.36 -14.83
N THR A 104 12.75 5.10 -16.13
CA THR A 104 11.51 5.25 -16.89
C THR A 104 11.22 4.01 -17.70
N TYR A 105 10.00 3.49 -17.61
CA TYR A 105 9.58 2.31 -18.38
C TYR A 105 8.12 2.41 -18.83
N GLY A 106 7.75 1.54 -19.78
CA GLY A 106 6.40 1.43 -20.32
C GLY A 106 5.60 0.30 -19.68
N LEU A 107 4.32 0.55 -19.43
CA LEU A 107 3.36 -0.44 -18.92
C LEU A 107 2.08 -0.35 -19.76
N SER A 108 1.70 -1.46 -20.41
CA SER A 108 0.44 -1.55 -21.15
C SER A 108 -0.62 -2.20 -20.27
N ALA A 109 -1.66 -1.46 -19.90
CA ALA A 109 -2.80 -1.93 -19.10
C ALA A 109 -4.09 -1.80 -19.91
N ARG A 110 -4.19 -2.56 -21.02
CA ARG A 110 -5.37 -2.49 -21.89
C ARG A 110 -6.61 -2.98 -21.16
N GLY A 111 -7.69 -2.19 -21.21
CA GLY A 111 -8.95 -2.56 -20.56
C GLY A 111 -8.91 -2.46 -19.03
N LEU A 112 -7.97 -1.68 -18.47
CA LEU A 112 -7.89 -1.42 -17.04
C LEU A 112 -9.22 -0.90 -16.49
N LYS A 113 -9.76 -1.60 -15.49
CA LYS A 113 -10.89 -1.14 -14.67
C LYS A 113 -10.42 -0.53 -13.37
N ARG A 114 -9.46 -1.18 -12.72
CA ARG A 114 -8.98 -0.81 -11.39
C ARG A 114 -7.54 -1.27 -11.20
N CYS A 115 -6.69 -0.39 -10.68
CA CYS A 115 -5.40 -0.81 -10.14
C CYS A 115 -5.58 -1.21 -8.67
N ASN A 116 -5.25 -2.46 -8.36
CA ASN A 116 -5.48 -3.06 -7.04
C ASN A 116 -4.29 -2.86 -6.10
N ALA A 117 -3.06 -2.93 -6.63
CA ALA A 117 -1.85 -2.73 -5.85
C ALA A 117 -0.67 -2.31 -6.72
N VAL A 118 0.26 -1.60 -6.09
CA VAL A 118 1.65 -1.47 -6.56
C VAL A 118 2.56 -1.92 -5.44
N ILE A 119 3.52 -2.78 -5.76
CA ILE A 119 4.52 -3.31 -4.85
C ILE A 119 5.87 -2.84 -5.36
N VAL A 120 6.70 -2.30 -4.45
CA VAL A 120 8.09 -1.94 -4.74
C VAL A 120 8.97 -2.73 -3.77
N ASP A 121 9.76 -3.65 -4.30
CA ASP A 121 10.63 -4.54 -3.53
C ASP A 121 12.11 -4.25 -3.84
N TYR A 122 12.97 -4.40 -2.84
CA TYR A 122 14.40 -4.08 -2.90
C TYR A 122 15.24 -5.06 -2.05
N ARG A 123 14.87 -6.35 -2.11
CA ARG A 123 15.54 -7.45 -1.42
C ARG A 123 16.84 -7.88 -2.08
#